data_AF-A0A5N6XII0-F1
#
_entry.id   AF-A0A5N6XII0-F1
#
_cell.length_a   1.000
_cell.length_b   1.000
_cell.length_c   1.000
_cell.angle_alpha   90.00
_cell.angle_beta   90.00
_cell.angle_gamma   90.00
#
_symmetry.space_group_name_H-M   'P 1'
#
loop_
_entity.id
_entity.type
_entity.pdbx_description
1 polymer ?
#
loop_
_entity_poly.entity_id
_entity_poly.type
_entity_poly.pdbx_seq_one_letter_code
_entity_poly.pdbx_strand_id
1 'polypeptide(L)'
;MSRKLFSVRNKDTKELGGHKRAFSVTDMGINANAIWYGPGDVGKNLHRATWSEIDEARGFEDVLGNLGTISLSFSLLGDGSIHAAIFPANSAAMSLLPTGAKLWLLNLGILDLDAANVLMGANQFPAHLPPQPHERRDLIMIAALIFHPEIGLILFDTGSCEDIIGSWGTRAMECAPRIWNKSIHGLPEAIKATGAGEIEDVKAVVLSHLHCDHAGGLEHFFGTDIPIWCHEEEFKNAFWTFATGIERGTYLGDYLDVSHLNWKTFSGQSFELFNGIIMHHCARHTPGSVAMELNLEHTGTVVLTGDMFHVWENYEQGLPPGTLTRDFNAWHRSREYIRNLVIRKKAKVVLGHDLRFFNAFGPGAAS
;
A
#
# COMPACT_ATOMS: atom_id res chain seq x y z
N MET A 1 3.07 -13.20 -34.18
CA MET A 1 3.86 -11.96 -34.09
C MET A 1 4.78 -12.07 -32.87
N SER A 2 6.08 -12.26 -33.09
CA SER A 2 7.05 -12.29 -31.98
C SER A 2 7.37 -10.86 -31.55
N ARG A 3 7.05 -10.49 -30.31
CA ARG A 3 7.55 -9.24 -29.71
C ARG A 3 8.99 -9.48 -29.29
N LYS A 4 9.95 -8.84 -29.94
CA LYS A 4 11.32 -8.70 -29.41
C LYS A 4 11.40 -7.37 -28.67
N LEU A 5 11.66 -7.42 -27.36
CA LEU A 5 12.07 -6.26 -26.58
C LEU A 5 13.56 -6.02 -26.81
N PHE A 6 13.94 -4.79 -27.16
CA PHE A 6 15.33 -4.37 -27.23
C PHE A 6 15.55 -3.30 -26.15
N SER A 7 16.51 -3.53 -25.26
CA SER A 7 16.98 -2.50 -24.33
C SER A 7 18.21 -1.82 -24.92
N VAL A 8 18.16 -0.51 -25.15
CA VAL A 8 19.36 0.26 -25.49
C VAL A 8 19.96 0.73 -24.18
N ARG A 9 21.16 0.24 -23.83
CA ARG A 9 21.96 0.80 -22.72
C ARG A 9 22.90 1.84 -23.29
N ASN A 10 22.95 3.00 -22.64
CA ASN A 10 23.93 4.03 -22.92
C ASN A 10 25.33 3.50 -22.54
N LYS A 11 26.13 3.09 -23.52
CA LYS A 11 27.55 2.79 -23.29
C LYS A 11 28.39 3.41 -24.40
N ASP A 12 29.41 4.13 -23.93
CA ASP A 12 30.55 4.70 -24.65
C ASP A 12 30.29 5.96 -25.49
N THR A 13 30.09 7.08 -24.79
CA THR A 13 30.25 8.43 -25.36
C THR A 13 31.73 8.70 -25.66
N LYS A 14 32.13 8.74 -26.94
CA LYS A 14 33.35 9.43 -27.37
C LYS A 14 32.99 10.86 -27.78
N GLU A 15 33.64 11.84 -27.14
CA GLU A 15 33.57 13.24 -27.55
C GLU A 15 34.18 13.41 -28.94
N LEU A 16 33.36 13.79 -29.90
CA LEU A 16 33.80 14.48 -31.11
C LEU A 16 33.37 15.94 -30.96
N GLY A 17 34.35 16.84 -30.97
CA GLY A 17 34.15 18.26 -30.70
C GLY A 17 33.10 18.93 -31.60
N GLY A 18 32.40 19.90 -31.01
CA GLY A 18 31.46 20.79 -31.71
C GLY A 18 30.00 20.31 -31.69
N HIS A 19 29.27 20.67 -30.63
CA HIS A 19 27.80 20.73 -30.51
C HIS A 19 26.95 19.88 -31.50
N LYS A 20 27.12 18.56 -31.52
CA LYS A 20 26.17 17.62 -32.14
C LYS A 20 26.20 16.29 -31.38
N ARG A 21 25.10 15.93 -30.71
CA ARG A 21 24.86 14.57 -30.21
C ARG A 21 23.92 13.87 -31.19
N ALA A 22 24.43 12.92 -31.95
CA ALA A 22 23.62 12.05 -32.81
C ALA A 22 23.47 10.67 -32.15
N PHE A 23 22.24 10.17 -32.05
CA PHE A 23 21.98 8.78 -31.70
C PHE A 23 22.06 7.94 -32.99
N SER A 24 23.11 7.14 -33.14
CA SER A 24 23.19 6.16 -34.23
C SER A 24 22.73 4.79 -33.73
N VAL A 25 21.59 4.31 -34.23
CA VAL A 25 21.30 2.86 -34.19
C VAL A 25 21.98 2.25 -35.40
N THR A 26 23.27 1.98 -35.30
CA THR A 26 24.04 1.26 -36.31
C THR A 26 24.20 -0.19 -35.88
N ASP A 27 23.14 -0.96 -36.07
CA ASP A 27 23.27 -2.36 -36.46
C ASP A 27 21.95 -2.76 -37.14
N MET A 28 22.04 -3.04 -38.45
CA MET A 28 20.94 -3.21 -39.42
C MET A 28 20.41 -1.89 -40.01
N GLY A 29 20.92 -1.52 -41.20
CA GLY A 29 20.57 -0.30 -41.94
C GLY A 29 19.08 -0.14 -42.25
N ILE A 30 18.32 0.39 -41.30
CA ILE A 30 16.88 0.66 -41.40
C ILE A 30 16.65 2.14 -41.09
N ASN A 31 16.18 2.90 -42.08
CA ASN A 31 15.70 4.27 -41.90
C ASN A 31 14.31 4.25 -41.24
N ALA A 32 14.16 4.83 -40.06
CA ALA A 32 12.86 4.98 -39.38
C ALA A 32 12.42 6.44 -39.40
N ASN A 33 11.18 6.69 -39.83
CA ASN A 33 10.51 7.98 -39.68
C ASN A 33 9.70 7.96 -38.38
N ALA A 34 9.86 8.96 -37.52
CA ALA A 34 9.05 9.12 -36.30
C ALA A 34 7.99 10.21 -36.52
N ILE A 35 6.74 9.94 -36.12
CA ILE A 35 5.64 10.91 -36.08
C ILE A 35 5.23 11.06 -34.61
N TRP A 36 5.17 12.30 -34.11
CA TRP A 36 4.76 12.62 -32.75
C TRP A 36 3.26 12.95 -32.69
N TYR A 37 2.60 12.58 -31.60
CA TYR A 37 1.22 12.98 -31.30
C TYR A 37 1.18 13.65 -29.93
N GLY A 38 0.81 14.92 -29.89
CA GLY A 38 0.55 15.66 -28.66
C GLY A 38 -0.90 15.54 -28.20
N PRO A 39 -1.21 15.83 -26.92
CA PRO A 39 -2.58 15.86 -26.42
C PRO A 39 -3.30 17.09 -26.99
N GLY A 40 -3.98 16.90 -28.12
CA GLY A 40 -4.73 17.95 -28.84
C GLY A 40 -5.10 17.61 -30.29
N ASP A 41 -4.41 16.65 -30.92
CA ASP A 41 -4.58 16.33 -32.34
C ASP A 41 -5.52 15.14 -32.62
N VAL A 42 -6.65 15.08 -31.92
CA VAL A 42 -7.72 14.15 -32.29
C VAL A 42 -8.58 14.82 -33.38
N GLY A 43 -8.29 14.51 -34.65
CA GLY A 43 -9.23 14.74 -35.76
C GLY A 43 -8.80 15.69 -36.89
N LYS A 44 -7.51 15.93 -37.15
CA LYS A 44 -7.07 16.66 -38.35
C LYS A 44 -6.37 15.76 -39.37
N ASN A 45 -6.70 15.97 -40.65
CA ASN A 45 -6.18 15.22 -41.79
C ASN A 45 -4.64 15.26 -41.87
N LEU A 46 -4.04 14.08 -42.01
CA LEU A 46 -2.59 13.86 -42.08
C LEU A 46 -1.98 14.44 -43.36
N HIS A 47 -1.09 15.42 -43.24
CA HIS A 47 -0.11 15.74 -44.28
C HIS A 47 1.16 14.91 -44.08
N ARG A 48 1.61 14.27 -45.16
CA ARG A 48 2.77 13.38 -45.21
C ARG A 48 4.02 14.24 -45.44
N ALA A 49 4.74 14.58 -44.37
CA ALA A 49 6.00 15.31 -44.48
C ALA A 49 7.16 14.34 -44.80
N THR A 50 7.99 14.69 -45.79
CA THR A 50 9.25 14.00 -46.11
C THR A 50 10.43 14.77 -45.52
N TRP A 51 11.54 14.07 -45.27
CA TRP A 51 12.75 14.50 -44.51
C TRP A 51 13.39 15.87 -44.83
N SER A 52 12.96 16.59 -45.87
CA SER A 52 13.46 17.93 -46.19
C SER A 52 12.87 19.05 -45.32
N GLU A 53 11.85 18.79 -44.50
CA GLU A 53 11.13 19.83 -43.72
C GLU A 53 11.49 19.88 -42.23
N ILE A 54 12.36 18.99 -41.73
CA ILE A 54 12.67 18.85 -40.29
C ILE A 54 13.90 19.69 -39.86
N ASP A 55 14.54 20.44 -40.76
CA ASP A 55 15.78 21.19 -40.46
C ASP A 55 15.58 22.51 -39.69
N GLU A 56 14.35 22.92 -39.35
CA GLU A 56 14.10 24.20 -38.66
C GLU A 56 13.46 24.11 -37.27
N ALA A 57 13.30 22.92 -36.69
CA ALA A 57 12.78 22.80 -35.33
C ALA A 57 13.88 22.98 -34.26
N ARG A 58 14.31 24.23 -34.03
CA ARG A 58 14.94 24.63 -32.76
C ARG A 58 13.94 24.44 -31.62
N GLY A 59 13.99 23.29 -30.95
CA GLY A 59 13.12 23.04 -29.79
C GLY A 59 13.15 21.63 -29.19
N PHE A 60 14.01 20.73 -29.66
CA PHE A 60 14.03 19.34 -29.19
C PHE A 60 14.84 19.12 -27.89
N GLU A 61 15.70 20.06 -27.49
CA GLU A 61 16.57 19.87 -26.31
C GLU A 61 15.87 20.17 -24.97
N ASP A 62 14.88 21.07 -24.94
CA ASP A 62 14.24 21.50 -23.67
C ASP A 62 13.21 20.48 -23.12
N VAL A 63 12.72 19.55 -23.94
CA VAL A 63 11.65 18.60 -23.52
C VAL A 63 12.23 17.31 -22.90
N LEU A 64 13.49 16.99 -23.18
CA LEU A 64 14.10 15.71 -22.77
C LEU A 64 14.95 15.81 -21.49
N GLY A 65 15.09 17.00 -20.90
CA GLY A 65 15.92 17.22 -19.70
C GLY A 65 15.44 16.51 -18.43
N ASN A 66 14.19 16.03 -18.38
CA ASN A 66 13.57 15.47 -17.17
C ASN A 66 12.86 14.12 -17.35
N LEU A 67 12.96 13.48 -18.51
CA LEU A 67 12.34 12.17 -18.72
C LEU A 67 13.43 11.10 -18.65
N GLY A 68 13.26 10.17 -17.71
CA GLY A 68 14.11 9.01 -17.54
C GLY A 68 14.08 8.07 -18.75
N THR A 69 14.29 6.77 -18.50
CA THR A 69 14.30 5.74 -19.55
C THR A 69 13.07 5.86 -20.47
N ILE A 70 13.23 5.69 -21.78
CA ILE A 70 12.13 5.71 -22.75
C ILE A 70 11.92 4.28 -23.27
N SER A 71 10.67 3.83 -23.36
CA SER A 71 10.34 2.53 -23.94
C SER A 71 9.85 2.72 -25.37
N LEU A 72 10.51 2.06 -26.32
CA LEU A 72 10.13 2.05 -27.73
C LEU A 72 9.45 0.72 -28.07
N SER A 73 8.24 0.78 -28.62
CA SER A 73 7.57 -0.38 -29.21
C SER A 73 7.58 -0.26 -30.72
N PHE A 74 8.00 -1.32 -31.40
CA PHE A 74 8.03 -1.39 -32.85
C PHE A 74 7.00 -2.41 -33.34
N SER A 75 6.16 -2.01 -34.29
CA SER A 75 5.26 -2.91 -35.01
C SER A 75 5.61 -2.91 -36.48
N LEU A 76 5.86 -4.10 -37.04
CA LEU A 76 6.06 -4.29 -38.47
C LEU A 76 4.68 -4.43 -39.13
N LEU A 77 4.36 -3.53 -40.05
CA LEU A 77 3.14 -3.60 -40.84
C LEU A 77 3.36 -4.50 -42.06
N GLY A 78 2.27 -5.02 -42.62
CA GLY A 78 2.29 -5.97 -43.74
C GLY A 78 2.89 -5.41 -45.04
N ASP A 79 3.12 -4.11 -45.12
CA ASP A 79 3.78 -3.41 -46.24
C ASP A 79 5.29 -3.18 -46.01
N GLY A 80 5.85 -3.70 -44.91
CA GLY A 80 7.27 -3.58 -44.57
C GLY A 80 7.64 -2.29 -43.84
N SER A 81 6.68 -1.40 -43.55
CA SER A 81 6.92 -0.21 -42.72
C SER A 81 6.98 -0.56 -41.22
N ILE A 82 7.75 0.22 -40.46
CA ILE A 82 7.86 0.09 -38.99
C ILE A 82 7.18 1.30 -38.35
N HIS A 83 6.15 1.04 -37.56
CA HIS A 83 5.61 2.04 -36.64
C HIS A 83 6.36 1.96 -35.31
N ALA A 84 7.01 3.05 -34.92
CA ALA A 84 7.60 3.23 -33.61
C ALA A 84 6.67 4.10 -32.75
N ALA A 85 6.13 3.52 -31.69
CA ALA A 85 5.41 4.28 -30.67
C ALA A 85 6.38 4.59 -29.52
N ILE A 86 6.56 5.88 -29.25
CA ILE A 86 7.27 6.36 -28.07
C ILE A 86 6.24 6.41 -26.96
N PHE A 87 6.37 5.52 -25.99
CA PHE A 87 5.65 5.66 -24.73
C PHE A 87 6.60 6.35 -23.75
N PRO A 88 6.12 7.29 -22.92
CA PRO A 88 6.83 7.59 -21.69
C PRO A 88 7.06 6.24 -21.02
N ALA A 89 8.30 5.88 -20.65
CA ALA A 89 8.40 4.75 -19.77
C ALA A 89 7.70 5.19 -18.49
N ASN A 90 6.53 4.61 -18.22
CA ASN A 90 6.03 4.52 -16.85
C ASN A 90 6.94 3.54 -16.09
N SER A 91 8.24 3.82 -16.02
CA SER A 91 8.90 3.76 -14.73
C SER A 91 8.37 4.98 -14.00
N ALA A 92 7.19 4.87 -13.39
CA ALA A 92 6.93 5.75 -12.26
C ALA A 92 8.16 5.59 -11.38
N ALA A 93 8.98 6.65 -11.30
CA ALA A 93 10.13 6.63 -10.42
C ALA A 93 9.56 6.18 -9.07
N MET A 94 10.05 5.06 -8.58
CA MET A 94 9.62 4.51 -7.31
C MET A 94 9.81 5.63 -6.30
N SER A 95 8.73 6.14 -5.72
CA SER A 95 8.86 7.16 -4.69
C SER A 95 9.51 6.49 -3.50
N LEU A 96 10.80 6.78 -3.30
CA LEU A 96 11.62 6.19 -2.25
C LEU A 96 11.44 7.00 -0.97
N LEU A 97 11.40 6.30 0.16
CA LEU A 97 11.56 6.95 1.45
C LEU A 97 12.92 7.67 1.50
N PRO A 98 13.03 8.83 2.19
CA PRO A 98 14.30 9.53 2.32
C PRO A 98 15.37 8.65 2.99
N THR A 99 16.63 8.82 2.59
CA THR A 99 17.77 8.08 3.16
C THR A 99 17.80 8.19 4.68
N GLY A 100 17.96 7.04 5.34
CA GLY A 100 17.92 6.92 6.79
C GLY A 100 16.55 6.60 7.37
N ALA A 101 15.52 6.46 6.53
CA ALA A 101 14.22 5.95 6.95
C ALA A 101 14.32 4.54 7.54
N LYS A 102 13.44 4.24 8.50
CA LYS A 102 13.40 2.95 9.19
C LYS A 102 11.96 2.50 9.44
N LEU A 103 11.76 1.19 9.49
CA LEU A 103 10.49 0.54 9.77
C LEU A 103 10.67 -0.53 10.86
N TRP A 104 9.81 -0.50 11.88
CA TRP A 104 9.67 -1.54 12.90
C TRP A 104 8.24 -2.07 12.91
N LEU A 105 8.08 -3.38 13.11
CA LEU A 105 6.78 -3.96 13.43
C LEU A 105 6.64 -4.09 14.95
N LEU A 106 5.51 -3.66 15.48
CA LEU A 106 5.18 -3.67 16.90
C LEU A 106 4.22 -4.82 17.18
N ASN A 107 4.54 -5.67 18.16
CA ASN A 107 3.65 -6.71 18.65
C ASN A 107 2.77 -6.15 19.77
N LEU A 108 1.48 -5.99 19.50
CA LEU A 108 0.52 -5.42 20.45
C LEU A 108 -0.33 -6.49 21.15
N GLY A 109 0.12 -7.76 21.11
CA GLY A 109 -0.55 -8.91 21.69
C GLY A 109 -1.32 -9.72 20.66
N ILE A 110 -2.03 -10.74 21.13
CA ILE A 110 -2.78 -11.68 20.31
C ILE A 110 -4.26 -11.56 20.62
N LEU A 111 -5.11 -11.47 19.61
CA LEU A 111 -6.54 -11.74 19.73
C LEU A 111 -6.80 -13.20 19.39
N ASP A 112 -7.38 -13.95 20.32
CA ASP A 112 -7.83 -15.32 20.06
C ASP A 112 -9.27 -15.25 19.54
N LEU A 113 -9.52 -15.59 18.28
CA LEU A 113 -10.86 -15.57 17.67
C LEU A 113 -11.26 -16.93 17.09
N ASP A 114 -12.57 -17.16 16.97
CA ASP A 114 -13.09 -18.27 16.16
C ASP A 114 -12.63 -18.14 14.69
N ALA A 115 -12.12 -19.23 14.11
CA ALA A 115 -11.58 -19.25 12.75
C ALA A 115 -12.61 -18.82 11.69
N ALA A 116 -13.91 -19.00 11.95
CA ALA A 116 -14.98 -18.57 11.08
C ALA A 116 -15.07 -17.04 10.90
N ASN A 117 -14.35 -16.26 11.70
CA ASN A 117 -14.21 -14.81 11.48
C ASN A 117 -13.31 -14.51 10.28
N VAL A 118 -12.18 -15.23 10.18
CA VAL A 118 -11.09 -14.94 9.23
C VAL A 118 -10.99 -15.94 8.08
N LEU A 119 -11.79 -17.01 8.10
CA LEU A 119 -11.82 -18.03 7.06
C LEU A 119 -13.26 -18.39 6.68
N MET A 120 -13.64 -18.08 5.45
CA MET A 120 -14.93 -18.50 4.90
C MET A 120 -15.03 -20.02 4.86
N GLY A 121 -16.11 -20.56 5.42
CA GLY A 121 -16.36 -22.00 5.49
C GLY A 121 -15.61 -22.73 6.60
N ALA A 122 -14.81 -22.04 7.42
CA ALA A 122 -14.27 -22.65 8.64
C ALA A 122 -15.41 -23.10 9.56
N ASN A 123 -15.15 -24.15 10.33
CA ASN A 123 -16.10 -24.77 11.24
C ASN A 123 -17.38 -25.34 10.57
N GLN A 124 -17.37 -25.54 9.23
CA GLN A 124 -18.39 -26.32 8.53
C GLN A 124 -18.01 -27.80 8.50
N PHE A 125 -18.74 -28.62 9.25
CA PHE A 125 -18.49 -30.06 9.38
C PHE A 125 -19.57 -30.90 8.69
N PRO A 126 -19.25 -32.12 8.18
CA PRO A 126 -20.24 -33.03 7.65
C PRO A 126 -21.37 -33.34 8.65
N ALA A 127 -22.62 -33.31 8.18
CA ALA A 127 -23.81 -33.44 9.03
C ALA A 127 -23.94 -34.76 9.80
N HIS A 128 -23.19 -35.79 9.42
CA HIS A 128 -23.20 -37.10 10.10
C HIS A 128 -22.25 -37.17 11.31
N LEU A 129 -21.43 -36.13 11.52
CA LEU A 129 -20.53 -36.06 12.66
C LEU A 129 -21.24 -35.42 13.87
N PRO A 130 -20.86 -35.77 15.11
CA PRO A 130 -21.31 -35.04 16.29
C PRO A 130 -20.81 -33.58 16.24
N PRO A 131 -21.35 -32.67 17.07
CA PRO A 131 -20.81 -31.31 17.22
C PRO A 131 -19.30 -31.34 17.45
N GLN A 132 -18.57 -30.57 16.65
CA GLN A 132 -17.12 -30.49 16.72
C GLN A 132 -16.69 -29.25 17.49
N PRO A 133 -15.56 -29.28 18.22
CA PRO A 133 -14.98 -28.06 18.76
C PRO A 133 -14.59 -27.14 17.60
N HIS A 134 -14.92 -25.86 17.74
CA HIS A 134 -14.56 -24.87 16.73
C HIS A 134 -13.05 -24.64 16.73
N GLU A 135 -12.47 -24.58 15.54
CA GLU A 135 -11.12 -24.05 15.34
C GLU A 135 -11.09 -22.58 15.76
N ARG A 136 -10.02 -22.21 16.47
CA ARG A 136 -9.72 -20.83 16.87
C ARG A 136 -8.36 -20.43 16.33
N ARG A 137 -8.13 -19.13 16.18
CA ARG A 137 -6.95 -18.53 15.59
C ARG A 137 -6.38 -17.48 16.52
N ASP A 138 -5.06 -17.58 16.71
CA ASP A 138 -4.25 -16.55 17.34
C ASP A 138 -3.89 -15.49 16.29
N LEU A 139 -4.54 -14.33 16.40
CA LEU A 139 -4.43 -13.19 15.51
C LEU A 139 -3.55 -12.13 16.17
N ILE A 140 -2.30 -11.99 15.73
CA ILE A 140 -1.43 -10.94 16.25
C ILE A 140 -1.98 -9.56 15.90
N MET A 141 -2.00 -8.63 16.85
CA MET A 141 -2.24 -7.21 16.55
C MET A 141 -0.90 -6.53 16.24
N ILE A 142 -0.84 -5.91 15.07
CA ILE A 142 0.38 -5.30 14.55
C ILE A 142 0.12 -3.81 14.35
N ALA A 143 1.01 -2.98 14.90
CA ALA A 143 1.23 -1.63 14.40
C ALA A 143 2.62 -1.56 13.75
N ALA A 144 2.85 -0.59 12.88
CA ALA A 144 4.18 -0.31 12.37
C ALA A 144 4.64 1.10 12.77
N LEU A 145 5.86 1.18 13.28
CA LEU A 145 6.54 2.44 13.55
C LEU A 145 7.47 2.74 12.39
N ILE A 146 7.35 3.93 11.80
CA ILE A 146 8.14 4.38 10.67
C ILE A 146 8.88 5.64 11.10
N PHE A 147 10.20 5.63 11.01
CA PHE A 147 10.98 6.87 11.09
C PHE A 147 11.12 7.43 9.68
N HIS A 148 10.50 8.58 9.44
CA HIS A 148 10.62 9.32 8.19
C HIS A 148 11.53 10.55 8.43
N PRO A 149 12.71 10.67 7.80
CA PRO A 149 13.70 11.70 8.14
C PRO A 149 13.21 13.15 8.10
N GLU A 150 12.22 13.44 7.24
CA GLU A 150 11.65 14.79 7.10
C GLU A 150 10.46 15.07 8.03
N ILE A 151 9.81 14.04 8.56
CA ILE A 151 8.55 14.16 9.32
C ILE A 151 8.75 13.77 10.80
N GLY A 152 9.56 12.75 11.08
CA GLY A 152 9.72 12.14 12.40
C GLY A 152 9.10 10.75 12.46
N LEU A 153 8.66 10.33 13.66
CA LEU A 153 8.01 9.04 13.87
C LEU A 153 6.56 9.08 13.39
N ILE A 154 6.18 8.11 12.57
CA ILE A 154 4.84 7.92 12.04
C ILE A 154 4.37 6.52 12.45
N LEU A 155 3.15 6.41 12.95
CA LEU A 155 2.51 5.13 13.21
C LEU A 155 1.60 4.74 12.05
N PHE A 156 1.62 3.46 11.68
CA PHE A 156 0.58 2.81 10.92
C PHE A 156 -0.17 1.83 11.83
N ASP A 157 -1.44 2.10 12.07
CA ASP A 157 -2.27 1.50 13.12
C ASP A 157 -1.73 1.71 14.55
N THR A 158 -2.58 1.41 15.54
CA THR A 158 -2.34 1.70 16.96
C THR A 158 -2.71 0.54 17.89
N GLY A 159 -3.25 -0.56 17.36
CA GLY A 159 -3.74 -1.67 18.17
C GLY A 159 -5.07 -1.37 18.87
N SER A 160 -5.37 -2.18 19.89
CA SER A 160 -6.52 -1.98 20.78
C SER A 160 -6.21 -1.04 21.94
N CYS A 161 -7.25 -0.38 22.46
CA CYS A 161 -7.25 0.30 23.76
C CYS A 161 -6.74 -0.59 24.89
N GLU A 162 -6.21 0.03 25.94
CA GLU A 162 -5.63 -0.68 27.08
C GLU A 162 -6.68 -1.23 28.05
N ASP A 163 -7.76 -0.48 28.31
CA ASP A 163 -8.92 -0.97 29.08
C ASP A 163 -9.96 -1.64 28.16
N ILE A 164 -9.56 -2.79 27.61
CA ILE A 164 -10.39 -3.52 26.64
C ILE A 164 -11.69 -4.05 27.26
N ILE A 165 -11.72 -4.35 28.56
CA ILE A 165 -12.95 -4.81 29.23
C ILE A 165 -13.92 -3.65 29.39
N GLY A 166 -13.44 -2.49 29.81
CA GLY A 166 -14.24 -1.26 29.89
C GLY A 166 -14.76 -0.81 28.52
N SER A 167 -13.97 -1.02 27.47
CA SER A 167 -14.30 -0.59 26.11
C SER A 167 -15.18 -1.58 25.33
N TRP A 168 -14.72 -2.83 25.14
CA TRP A 168 -15.41 -3.83 24.31
C TRP A 168 -16.50 -4.58 25.08
N GLY A 169 -16.42 -4.56 26.41
CA GLY A 169 -17.32 -5.29 27.29
C GLY A 169 -16.92 -6.75 27.50
N THR A 170 -17.34 -7.31 28.63
CA THR A 170 -16.98 -8.67 29.06
C THR A 170 -17.37 -9.74 28.05
N ARG A 171 -18.55 -9.63 27.42
CA ARG A 171 -19.02 -10.61 26.45
C ARG A 171 -18.17 -10.68 25.18
N ALA A 172 -17.69 -9.53 24.69
CA ALA A 172 -16.78 -9.51 23.56
C ALA A 172 -15.47 -10.20 23.94
N MET A 173 -14.94 -9.91 25.13
CA MET A 173 -13.71 -10.49 25.66
C MET A 173 -13.81 -12.00 25.95
N GLU A 174 -14.99 -12.52 26.25
CA GLU A 174 -15.22 -13.97 26.35
C GLU A 174 -15.12 -14.67 24.99
N CYS A 175 -15.42 -13.97 23.89
CA CYS A 175 -15.43 -14.53 22.54
C CYS A 175 -14.13 -14.26 21.76
N ALA A 176 -13.47 -13.14 22.06
CA ALA A 176 -12.28 -12.64 21.38
C ALA A 176 -11.26 -12.05 22.38
N PRO A 177 -10.70 -12.84 23.32
CA PRO A 177 -9.80 -12.31 24.32
C PRO A 177 -8.49 -11.81 23.72
N ARG A 178 -8.04 -10.64 24.19
CA ARG A 178 -6.68 -10.15 23.99
C ARG A 178 -5.74 -10.80 24.99
N ILE A 179 -4.83 -11.64 24.50
CA ILE A 179 -3.72 -12.25 25.24
C ILE A 179 -2.52 -11.31 25.13
N TRP A 180 -2.21 -10.61 26.22
CA TRP A 180 -1.15 -9.61 26.23
C TRP A 180 -0.58 -9.33 27.62
N ASN A 181 0.60 -8.71 27.65
CA ASN A 181 1.16 -8.08 28.84
C ASN A 181 1.30 -6.59 28.54
N LYS A 182 0.58 -5.73 29.26
CA LYS A 182 0.61 -4.27 29.07
C LYS A 182 2.03 -3.70 29.09
N SER A 183 2.89 -4.17 29.99
CA SER A 183 4.27 -3.67 30.11
C SER A 183 5.20 -4.07 28.95
N ILE A 184 4.70 -4.82 27.96
CA ILE A 184 5.45 -5.30 26.80
C ILE A 184 4.72 -4.94 25.50
N HIS A 185 3.40 -5.16 25.48
CA HIS A 185 2.55 -5.06 24.30
C HIS A 185 1.66 -3.81 24.30
N GLY A 186 1.71 -2.97 25.34
CA GLY A 186 1.12 -1.64 25.30
C GLY A 186 1.79 -0.82 24.19
N LEU A 187 1.03 0.03 23.51
CA LEU A 187 1.56 0.80 22.38
C LEU A 187 2.76 1.67 22.80
N PRO A 188 2.73 2.41 23.93
CA PRO A 188 3.89 3.16 24.40
C PRO A 188 5.11 2.28 24.68
N GLU A 189 4.92 1.13 25.33
CA GLU A 189 5.99 0.19 25.67
C GLU A 189 6.61 -0.45 24.42
N ALA A 190 5.78 -0.80 23.44
CA ALA A 190 6.23 -1.38 22.18
C ALA A 190 7.05 -0.37 21.36
N ILE A 191 6.63 0.90 21.32
CA ILE A 191 7.40 1.99 20.68
C ILE A 191 8.74 2.16 21.40
N LYS A 192 8.73 2.29 22.73
CA LYS A 192 9.94 2.44 23.54
C LYS A 192 10.92 1.30 23.33
N ALA A 193 10.42 0.06 23.22
CA ALA A 193 11.25 -1.12 23.00
C ALA A 193 12.01 -1.11 21.66
N THR A 194 11.58 -0.33 20.68
CA THR A 194 12.34 -0.15 19.42
C THR A 194 13.63 0.66 19.59
N GLY A 195 13.71 1.47 20.66
CA GLY A 195 14.77 2.45 20.88
C GLY A 195 14.71 3.66 19.94
N ALA A 196 13.66 3.81 19.13
CA ALA A 196 13.51 4.90 18.18
C ALA A 196 12.96 6.19 18.81
N GLY A 197 12.23 6.09 19.93
CA GLY A 197 11.61 7.19 20.65
C GLY A 197 10.54 6.70 21.61
N GLU A 198 9.72 7.62 22.12
CA GLU A 198 8.58 7.36 22.99
C GLU A 198 7.25 7.74 22.27
N ILE A 199 6.10 7.47 22.89
CA ILE A 199 4.77 7.74 22.30
C ILE A 199 4.59 9.23 21.96
N GLU A 200 5.14 10.14 22.76
CA GLU A 200 5.07 11.59 22.57
C GLU A 200 5.94 12.10 21.39
N ASP A 201 6.87 11.28 20.91
CA ASP A 201 7.72 11.61 19.77
C ASP A 201 7.01 11.39 18.43
N VAL A 202 5.88 10.68 18.42
CA VAL A 202 5.05 10.44 17.22
C VAL A 202 4.54 11.77 16.66
N LYS A 203 4.67 11.93 15.34
CA LYS A 203 4.32 13.15 14.59
C LYS A 203 3.11 12.98 13.68
N ALA A 204 2.71 11.75 13.37
CA ALA A 204 1.48 11.44 12.66
C ALA A 204 1.05 10.00 12.93
N VAL A 205 -0.25 9.75 12.85
CA VAL A 205 -0.84 8.40 12.85
C VAL A 205 -1.58 8.21 11.54
N VAL A 206 -1.42 7.04 10.93
CA VAL A 206 -2.11 6.63 9.71
C VAL A 206 -2.83 5.32 10.02
N LEU A 207 -4.12 5.25 9.73
CA LEU A 207 -4.93 4.08 10.06
C LEU A 207 -5.27 3.31 8.78
N SER A 208 -5.05 2.00 8.81
CA SER A 208 -5.50 1.06 7.80
C SER A 208 -7.02 1.09 7.69
N HIS A 209 -7.70 1.14 8.83
CA HIS A 209 -9.11 1.40 9.00
C HIS A 209 -9.42 1.71 10.47
N LEU A 210 -10.70 1.91 10.82
CA LEU A 210 -11.10 2.41 12.13
C LEU A 210 -11.64 1.33 13.08
N HIS A 211 -11.38 0.03 12.88
CA HIS A 211 -11.82 -0.97 13.86
C HIS A 211 -11.03 -0.88 15.17
N CYS A 212 -11.65 -1.40 16.22
CA CYS A 212 -11.26 -1.23 17.61
C CYS A 212 -9.89 -1.83 17.96
N ASP A 213 -9.40 -2.78 17.19
CA ASP A 213 -8.07 -3.40 17.29
C ASP A 213 -7.01 -2.76 16.39
N HIS A 214 -7.38 -1.75 15.60
CA HIS A 214 -6.46 -0.93 14.80
C HIS A 214 -6.39 0.51 15.30
N ALA A 215 -7.53 1.07 15.69
CA ALA A 215 -7.71 2.46 16.12
C ALA A 215 -7.92 2.61 17.64
N GLY A 216 -7.97 1.51 18.40
CA GLY A 216 -8.22 1.57 19.84
C GLY A 216 -7.10 2.26 20.61
N GLY A 217 -5.84 2.15 20.16
CA GLY A 217 -4.70 2.86 20.75
C GLY A 217 -4.68 4.37 20.51
N LEU A 218 -5.65 4.93 19.78
CA LEU A 218 -5.78 6.38 19.61
C LEU A 218 -5.99 7.14 20.92
N GLU A 219 -6.39 6.45 22.00
CA GLU A 219 -6.52 7.02 23.35
C GLU A 219 -5.25 7.73 23.83
N HIS A 220 -4.07 7.28 23.38
CA HIS A 220 -2.79 7.90 23.72
C HIS A 220 -2.55 9.25 23.05
N PHE A 221 -3.38 9.62 22.06
CA PHE A 221 -3.24 10.84 21.28
C PHE A 221 -4.38 11.85 21.52
N PHE A 222 -5.31 11.54 22.44
CA PHE A 222 -6.39 12.46 22.80
C PHE A 222 -5.85 13.80 23.33
N GLY A 223 -6.37 14.89 22.77
CA GLY A 223 -5.95 16.26 23.14
C GLY A 223 -4.62 16.71 22.54
N THR A 224 -3.97 15.89 21.71
CA THR A 224 -2.80 16.29 20.93
C THR A 224 -3.22 16.88 19.59
N ASP A 225 -2.33 17.64 18.93
CA ASP A 225 -2.59 18.23 17.61
C ASP A 225 -1.95 17.41 16.46
N ILE A 226 -1.44 16.20 16.74
CA ILE A 226 -0.84 15.39 15.67
C ILE A 226 -1.93 14.95 14.67
N PRO A 227 -1.65 14.97 13.36
CA PRO A 227 -2.64 14.57 12.38
C PRO A 227 -2.91 13.05 12.43
N ILE A 228 -4.18 12.69 12.49
CA ILE A 228 -4.67 11.31 12.39
C ILE A 228 -5.28 11.10 11.01
N TRP A 229 -4.60 10.33 10.17
CA TRP A 229 -4.97 10.09 8.79
C TRP A 229 -5.74 8.78 8.62
N CYS A 230 -6.85 8.82 7.87
CA CYS A 230 -7.52 7.64 7.37
C CYS A 230 -8.15 7.92 5.98
N HIS A 231 -8.62 6.87 5.31
CA HIS A 231 -9.33 7.06 4.04
C HIS A 231 -10.68 7.75 4.28
N GLU A 232 -11.08 8.66 3.39
CA GLU A 232 -12.34 9.43 3.51
C GLU A 232 -13.57 8.51 3.67
N GLU A 233 -13.64 7.43 2.89
CA GLU A 233 -14.73 6.46 3.00
C GLU A 233 -14.73 5.69 4.33
N GLU A 234 -13.56 5.53 4.97
CA GLU A 234 -13.49 4.92 6.29
C GLU A 234 -14.04 5.86 7.35
N PHE A 235 -13.59 7.12 7.30
CA PHE A 235 -14.04 8.16 8.21
C PHE A 235 -15.57 8.31 8.16
N LYS A 236 -16.13 8.47 6.95
CA LYS A 236 -17.58 8.54 6.76
C LYS A 236 -18.30 7.31 7.28
N ASN A 237 -17.79 6.11 6.96
CA ASN A 237 -18.42 4.87 7.40
C ASN A 237 -18.43 4.76 8.93
N ALA A 238 -17.29 4.97 9.59
CA ALA A 238 -17.17 4.85 11.05
C ALA A 238 -18.13 5.80 11.78
N PHE A 239 -18.18 7.07 11.35
CA PHE A 239 -19.12 8.05 11.93
C PHE A 239 -20.57 7.67 11.68
N TRP A 240 -20.91 7.27 10.46
CA TRP A 240 -22.28 6.88 10.12
C TRP A 240 -22.72 5.63 10.88
N THR A 241 -21.90 4.59 10.93
CA THR A 241 -22.26 3.34 11.60
C THR A 241 -22.41 3.53 13.10
N PHE A 242 -21.50 4.29 13.72
CA PHE A 242 -21.55 4.61 15.14
C PHE A 242 -22.76 5.47 15.48
N ALA A 243 -22.98 6.58 14.76
CA ALA A 243 -24.07 7.51 15.04
C ALA A 243 -25.47 6.88 14.84
N THR A 244 -25.60 5.94 13.90
CA THR A 244 -26.85 5.20 13.67
C THR A 244 -26.99 3.96 14.56
N GLY A 245 -25.89 3.50 15.17
CA GLY A 245 -25.83 2.29 15.99
C GLY A 245 -26.06 1.00 15.21
N ILE A 246 -25.93 1.02 13.87
CA ILE A 246 -26.09 -0.15 13.00
C ILE A 246 -24.94 -1.15 13.17
N GLU A 247 -23.77 -0.65 13.55
CA GLU A 247 -22.62 -1.45 13.88
C GLU A 247 -22.15 -1.08 15.29
N ARG A 248 -22.09 -2.09 16.17
CA ARG A 248 -21.71 -1.91 17.57
C ARG A 248 -20.52 -2.80 17.88
N GLY A 249 -19.50 -2.25 18.53
CA GLY A 249 -18.36 -2.99 19.08
C GLY A 249 -17.11 -3.03 18.19
N THR A 250 -17.22 -2.74 16.90
CA THR A 250 -16.06 -2.63 15.98
C THR A 250 -15.57 -1.20 15.86
N TYR A 251 -16.47 -0.20 15.84
CA TYR A 251 -16.12 1.22 15.95
C TYR A 251 -16.41 1.72 17.36
N LEU A 252 -15.41 2.34 18.01
CA LEU A 252 -15.53 2.88 19.37
C LEU A 252 -15.87 4.37 19.36
N GLY A 253 -16.74 4.77 20.28
CA GLY A 253 -17.18 6.17 20.38
C GLY A 253 -16.09 7.13 20.79
N ASP A 254 -15.12 6.67 21.59
CA ASP A 254 -14.13 7.54 22.23
C ASP A 254 -13.25 8.28 21.21
N TYR A 255 -12.80 7.61 20.14
CA TYR A 255 -12.05 8.27 19.07
C TYR A 255 -12.94 8.94 18.02
N LEU A 256 -14.24 8.63 17.99
CA LEU A 256 -15.20 9.29 17.08
C LEU A 256 -15.75 10.61 17.65
N ASP A 257 -15.42 10.95 18.90
CA ASP A 257 -15.58 12.33 19.37
C ASP A 257 -14.59 13.24 18.64
N VAL A 258 -15.12 14.11 17.78
CA VAL A 258 -14.33 15.04 16.95
C VAL A 258 -13.53 16.05 17.78
N SER A 259 -13.82 16.22 19.07
CA SER A 259 -13.07 17.09 19.96
C SER A 259 -11.76 16.48 20.46
N HIS A 260 -11.57 15.17 20.33
CA HIS A 260 -10.41 14.48 20.88
C HIS A 260 -9.18 14.45 19.97
N LEU A 261 -9.36 14.49 18.64
CA LEU A 261 -8.31 14.17 17.66
C LEU A 261 -8.30 15.12 16.46
N ASN A 262 -7.12 15.40 15.91
CA ASN A 262 -6.93 16.18 14.68
C ASN A 262 -7.06 15.30 13.43
N TRP A 263 -8.30 14.98 13.05
CA TRP A 263 -8.59 14.15 11.89
C TRP A 263 -8.18 14.77 10.55
N LYS A 264 -7.59 13.94 9.69
CA LYS A 264 -7.26 14.22 8.29
C LYS A 264 -7.69 13.05 7.42
N THR A 265 -8.12 13.33 6.20
CA THR A 265 -8.55 12.29 5.27
C THR A 265 -7.83 12.40 3.93
N PHE A 266 -7.60 11.26 3.30
CA PHE A 266 -7.19 11.16 1.90
C PHE A 266 -8.16 10.24 1.14
N SER A 267 -8.13 10.30 -0.19
CA SER A 267 -9.09 9.60 -1.04
C SER A 267 -8.44 9.09 -2.33
N GLY A 268 -9.12 8.15 -2.99
CA GLY A 268 -8.71 7.62 -4.29
C GLY A 268 -8.03 6.27 -4.20
N GLN A 269 -7.83 5.62 -5.35
CA GLN A 269 -7.32 4.25 -5.41
C GLN A 269 -5.88 4.12 -4.87
N SER A 270 -5.06 5.15 -5.07
CA SER A 270 -3.72 5.27 -4.51
C SER A 270 -3.43 6.73 -4.16
N PHE A 271 -2.81 6.98 -3.02
CA PHE A 271 -2.48 8.31 -2.53
C PHE A 271 -1.10 8.32 -1.88
N GLU A 272 -0.19 9.18 -2.33
CA GLU A 272 1.10 9.36 -1.67
C GLU A 272 0.94 10.34 -0.52
N LEU A 273 1.01 9.82 0.71
CA LEU A 273 0.72 10.60 1.91
C LEU A 273 1.93 11.41 2.39
N PHE A 274 3.09 10.77 2.36
CA PHE A 274 4.41 11.36 2.57
C PHE A 274 5.36 10.77 1.53
N ASN A 275 6.52 11.38 1.31
CA ASN A 275 7.48 10.92 0.32
C ASN A 275 7.84 9.43 0.57
N GLY A 276 7.49 8.55 -0.36
CA GLY A 276 7.73 7.11 -0.25
C GLY A 276 6.78 6.32 0.66
N ILE A 277 5.71 6.95 1.17
CA ILE A 277 4.59 6.31 1.88
C ILE A 277 3.33 6.42 1.02
N ILE A 278 2.94 5.32 0.39
CA ILE A 278 1.81 5.28 -0.54
C ILE A 278 0.68 4.44 0.05
N MET A 279 -0.49 5.05 0.16
CA MET A 279 -1.71 4.40 0.63
C MET A 279 -2.48 3.83 -0.56
N HIS A 280 -2.95 2.60 -0.42
CA HIS A 280 -3.66 1.85 -1.44
C HIS A 280 -5.06 1.51 -0.95
N HIS A 281 -6.09 2.07 -1.58
CA HIS A 281 -7.47 1.80 -1.20
C HIS A 281 -7.85 0.35 -1.51
N CYS A 282 -8.15 -0.40 -0.46
CA CYS A 282 -8.47 -1.82 -0.47
C CYS A 282 -9.87 -2.04 0.12
N ALA A 283 -10.86 -1.33 -0.44
CA ALA A 283 -12.25 -1.42 0.02
C ALA A 283 -12.71 -2.87 0.12
N ARG A 284 -13.19 -3.26 1.31
CA ARG A 284 -14.05 -4.43 1.54
C ARG A 284 -14.24 -4.71 3.02
N HIS A 285 -13.15 -4.98 3.75
CA HIS A 285 -13.24 -5.39 5.16
C HIS A 285 -13.97 -4.29 5.93
N THR A 286 -13.59 -3.07 5.63
CA THR A 286 -14.40 -1.86 5.74
C THR A 286 -14.44 -1.13 4.38
N PRO A 287 -15.37 -0.20 4.16
CA PRO A 287 -15.45 0.56 2.90
C PRO A 287 -14.19 1.36 2.59
N GLY A 288 -13.46 1.82 3.61
CA GLY A 288 -12.25 2.60 3.46
C GLY A 288 -10.96 1.90 3.90
N SER A 289 -10.92 0.57 3.99
CA SER A 289 -9.67 -0.13 4.34
C SER A 289 -8.56 0.22 3.35
N VAL A 290 -7.34 0.39 3.86
CA VAL A 290 -6.14 0.67 3.05
C VAL A 290 -4.98 -0.25 3.40
N ALA A 291 -4.16 -0.53 2.39
CA ALA A 291 -2.82 -1.07 2.58
C ALA A 291 -1.79 0.07 2.44
N MET A 292 -0.67 -0.02 3.16
CA MET A 292 0.44 0.90 3.05
C MET A 292 1.59 0.26 2.27
N GLU A 293 2.10 0.97 1.27
CA GLU A 293 3.34 0.64 0.58
C GLU A 293 4.46 1.59 1.05
N LEU A 294 5.59 0.99 1.42
CA LEU A 294 6.80 1.67 1.84
C LEU A 294 7.96 1.25 0.94
N ASN A 295 8.71 2.21 0.41
CA ASN A 295 9.84 1.96 -0.47
C ASN A 295 11.15 2.30 0.23
N LEU A 296 11.69 1.31 0.95
CA LEU A 296 12.92 1.42 1.74
C LEU A 296 14.16 1.22 0.86
N GLU A 297 15.26 1.89 1.21
CA GLU A 297 16.46 1.99 0.37
C GLU A 297 17.16 0.63 0.24
N HIS A 298 17.28 -0.12 1.34
CA HIS A 298 18.00 -1.39 1.36
C HIS A 298 17.05 -2.60 1.36
N THR A 299 15.90 -2.46 2.01
CA THR A 299 14.89 -3.51 2.15
C THR A 299 14.05 -3.68 0.90
N GLY A 300 13.95 -2.63 0.07
CA GLY A 300 13.03 -2.58 -1.06
C GLY A 300 11.60 -2.26 -0.63
N THR A 301 10.63 -2.62 -1.48
CA THR A 301 9.21 -2.40 -1.14
C THR A 301 8.75 -3.32 -0.03
N VAL A 302 8.05 -2.75 0.94
CA VAL A 302 7.25 -3.45 1.94
C VAL A 302 5.79 -3.03 1.78
N VAL A 303 4.87 -3.99 1.79
CA VAL A 303 3.43 -3.73 1.78
C VAL A 303 2.83 -4.23 3.10
N LEU A 304 2.32 -3.31 3.91
CA LEU A 304 1.55 -3.58 5.12
C LEU A 304 0.08 -3.62 4.73
N THR A 305 -0.58 -4.77 4.88
CA THR A 305 -1.88 -4.97 4.24
C THR A 305 -3.08 -4.59 5.10
N GLY A 306 -2.87 -4.34 6.40
CA GLY A 306 -3.96 -4.28 7.38
C GLY A 306 -4.89 -5.49 7.21
N ASP A 307 -6.18 -5.26 7.28
CA ASP A 307 -7.19 -6.33 7.24
C ASP A 307 -7.65 -6.75 5.85
N MET A 308 -6.96 -6.26 4.81
CA MET A 308 -7.13 -6.80 3.46
C MET A 308 -6.85 -8.32 3.44
N PHE A 309 -5.83 -8.74 4.20
CA PHE A 309 -5.49 -10.14 4.44
C PHE A 309 -5.18 -10.33 5.93
N HIS A 310 -6.08 -10.99 6.65
CA HIS A 310 -5.87 -11.25 8.07
C HIS A 310 -4.82 -12.35 8.24
N VAL A 311 -5.01 -13.48 7.53
CA VAL A 311 -4.18 -14.69 7.66
C VAL A 311 -3.63 -15.17 6.31
N TRP A 312 -2.59 -16.00 6.35
CA TRP A 312 -1.90 -16.57 5.17
C TRP A 312 -2.86 -17.19 4.15
N GLU A 313 -3.89 -17.90 4.59
CA GLU A 313 -4.89 -18.53 3.72
C GLU A 313 -5.62 -17.48 2.85
N ASN A 314 -5.86 -16.27 3.38
CA ASN A 314 -6.44 -15.19 2.60
C ASN A 314 -5.52 -14.73 1.48
N TYR A 315 -4.23 -14.66 1.77
CA TYR A 315 -3.23 -14.16 0.83
C TYR A 315 -2.79 -15.21 -0.19
N GLU A 316 -2.32 -16.37 0.27
CA GLU A 316 -1.71 -17.40 -0.58
C GLU A 316 -2.73 -18.33 -1.22
N GLN A 317 -3.72 -18.81 -0.48
CA GLN A 317 -4.76 -19.69 -1.03
C GLN A 317 -5.88 -18.89 -1.71
N GLY A 318 -6.00 -17.60 -1.39
CA GLY A 318 -7.10 -16.78 -1.89
C GLY A 318 -8.44 -17.15 -1.26
N LEU A 319 -8.44 -17.74 -0.06
CA LEU A 319 -9.65 -18.00 0.70
C LEU A 319 -10.16 -16.69 1.31
N PRO A 320 -11.37 -16.22 0.97
CA PRO A 320 -11.92 -15.01 1.56
C PRO A 320 -12.02 -15.13 3.09
N PRO A 321 -11.88 -14.01 3.81
CA PRO A 321 -12.31 -13.95 5.20
C PRO A 321 -13.73 -14.45 5.43
N GLY A 322 -14.03 -14.86 6.66
CA GLY A 322 -15.34 -15.38 7.01
C GLY A 322 -16.31 -14.27 7.33
N THR A 323 -16.82 -14.21 8.56
CA THR A 323 -17.82 -13.20 8.98
C THR A 323 -17.30 -11.76 8.95
N LEU A 324 -15.97 -11.55 8.94
CA LEU A 324 -15.36 -10.22 8.80
C LEU A 324 -15.29 -9.72 7.34
N THR A 325 -16.06 -10.36 6.45
CA THR A 325 -16.25 -9.96 5.05
C THR A 325 -17.52 -9.15 4.87
N ARG A 326 -17.40 -7.87 4.49
CA ARG A 326 -18.59 -7.06 4.16
C ARG A 326 -18.97 -7.09 2.67
N ASP A 327 -17.99 -6.94 1.76
CA ASP A 327 -18.22 -7.00 0.31
C ASP A 327 -17.32 -8.04 -0.36
N PHE A 328 -17.87 -9.20 -0.71
CA PHE A 328 -17.14 -10.29 -1.34
C PHE A 328 -16.48 -9.91 -2.68
N ASN A 329 -17.17 -9.16 -3.52
CA ASN A 329 -16.68 -8.82 -4.86
C ASN A 329 -15.57 -7.77 -4.79
N ALA A 330 -15.71 -6.80 -3.90
CA ALA A 330 -14.65 -5.83 -3.63
C ALA A 330 -13.40 -6.52 -3.09
N TRP A 331 -13.56 -7.54 -2.23
CA TRP A 331 -12.41 -8.31 -1.73
C TRP A 331 -11.56 -8.87 -2.87
N HIS A 332 -12.19 -9.55 -3.82
CA HIS A 332 -11.47 -10.17 -4.93
C HIS A 332 -10.75 -9.13 -5.78
N ARG A 333 -11.38 -7.97 -6.04
CA ARG A 333 -10.74 -6.88 -6.79
C ARG A 333 -9.53 -6.32 -6.05
N SER A 334 -9.66 -6.03 -4.76
CA SER A 334 -8.55 -5.53 -3.93
C SER A 334 -7.44 -6.57 -3.77
N ARG A 335 -7.79 -7.86 -3.70
CA ARG A 335 -6.82 -8.95 -3.65
C ARG A 335 -5.97 -8.98 -4.89
N GLU A 336 -6.58 -8.99 -6.07
CA GLU A 336 -5.85 -9.02 -7.32
C GLU A 336 -5.01 -7.74 -7.50
N TYR A 337 -5.53 -6.59 -7.07
CA TYR A 337 -4.78 -5.34 -7.09
C TYR A 337 -3.50 -5.40 -6.25
N ILE A 338 -3.60 -5.79 -4.97
CA ILE A 338 -2.44 -5.88 -4.07
C ILE A 338 -1.49 -7.00 -4.48
N ARG A 339 -1.99 -8.17 -4.90
CA ARG A 339 -1.12 -9.24 -5.39
C ARG A 339 -0.32 -8.81 -6.63
N ASN A 340 -0.96 -8.10 -7.56
CA ASN A 340 -0.26 -7.53 -8.72
C ASN A 340 0.76 -6.46 -8.31
N LEU A 341 0.47 -5.65 -7.29
CA LEU A 341 1.43 -4.70 -6.73
C LEU A 341 2.68 -5.42 -6.19
N VAL A 342 2.46 -6.40 -5.31
CA VAL A 342 3.53 -7.18 -4.68
C VAL A 342 4.41 -7.88 -5.70
N ILE A 343 3.81 -8.54 -6.70
CA ILE A 343 4.57 -9.23 -7.77
C ILE A 343 5.40 -8.23 -8.58
N ARG A 344 4.80 -7.11 -9.01
CA ARG A 344 5.50 -6.13 -9.85
C ARG A 344 6.66 -5.46 -9.13
N LYS A 345 6.49 -5.17 -7.84
CA LYS A 345 7.52 -4.51 -7.01
C LYS A 345 8.45 -5.48 -6.28
N LYS A 346 8.20 -6.79 -6.40
CA LYS A 346 8.88 -7.83 -5.61
C LYS A 346 8.84 -7.50 -4.12
N ALA A 347 7.68 -7.00 -3.68
CA ALA A 347 7.53 -6.47 -2.34
C ALA A 347 7.58 -7.58 -1.28
N LYS A 348 8.13 -7.27 -0.12
CA LYS A 348 7.84 -8.00 1.11
C LYS A 348 6.42 -7.66 1.55
N VAL A 349 5.72 -8.61 2.17
CA VAL A 349 4.34 -8.42 2.61
C VAL A 349 4.25 -8.70 4.10
N VAL A 350 3.49 -7.87 4.81
CA VAL A 350 3.08 -8.10 6.19
C VAL A 350 1.55 -8.16 6.21
N LEU A 351 1.02 -9.30 6.66
CA LEU A 351 -0.42 -9.52 6.81
C LEU A 351 -0.91 -8.91 8.13
N GLY A 352 -2.19 -8.53 8.19
CA GLY A 352 -2.75 -7.83 9.36
C GLY A 352 -2.63 -8.62 10.66
N HIS A 353 -2.85 -9.94 10.59
CA HIS A 353 -2.98 -10.78 11.78
C HIS A 353 -2.26 -12.14 11.69
N ASP A 354 -1.21 -12.25 10.87
CA ASP A 354 -0.50 -13.53 10.69
C ASP A 354 0.90 -13.53 11.34
N LEU A 355 1.05 -14.33 12.40
CA LEU A 355 2.31 -14.51 13.11
C LEU A 355 3.46 -15.00 12.22
N ARG A 356 3.19 -15.79 11.17
CA ARG A 356 4.24 -16.30 10.28
C ARG A 356 4.87 -15.16 9.51
N PHE A 357 4.06 -14.23 9.00
CA PHE A 357 4.54 -13.07 8.24
C PHE A 357 5.20 -12.04 9.16
N PHE A 358 4.64 -11.80 10.35
CA PHE A 358 5.26 -10.95 11.36
C PHE A 358 6.67 -11.45 11.72
N ASN A 359 6.80 -12.74 12.07
CA ASN A 359 8.08 -13.32 12.46
C ASN A 359 9.07 -13.40 11.29
N ALA A 360 8.60 -13.65 10.07
CA ALA A 360 9.43 -13.70 8.88
C ALA A 360 10.01 -12.31 8.49
N PHE A 361 9.36 -11.22 8.90
CA PHE A 361 9.90 -9.88 8.73
C PHE A 361 11.18 -9.66 9.56
N GLY A 362 11.26 -10.36 10.71
CA GLY A 362 12.41 -10.38 11.60
C GLY A 362 12.37 -9.27 12.66
N PRO A 363 13.16 -9.41 13.74
CA PRO A 363 13.27 -8.39 14.77
C PRO A 363 14.12 -7.21 14.29
N GLY A 364 13.79 -6.00 14.77
CA GLY A 364 14.58 -4.79 14.55
C GLY A 364 14.10 -3.92 13.37
N ALA A 365 14.92 -2.92 13.04
CA ALA A 365 14.58 -1.95 12.00
C ALA A 365 14.91 -2.49 10.60
N ALA A 366 13.95 -2.42 9.69
CA ALA A 366 14.21 -2.45 8.25
C ALA A 366 14.55 -1.03 7.76
N SER A 367 15.47 -0.91 6.80
CA SER A 367 15.99 0.35 6.24
C SER A 367 15.94 0.37 4.72
#